data_AF-A0A7J2WQV7-F1
#
_entry.id   AF-A0A7J2WQV7-F1
#
_cell.length_a   1.000
_cell.length_b   1.000
_cell.length_c   1.000
_cell.angle_alpha   90.00
_cell.angle_beta   90.00
_cell.angle_gamma   90.00
#
_symmetry.space_group_name_H-M   'P 1'
#
loop_
_entity.id
_entity.type
_entity.pdbx_description
1 polymer ?
#
loop_
_entity_poly.entity_id
_entity_poly.type
_entity_poly.pdbx_seq_one_letter_code
_entity_poly.pdbx_strand_id
1 'polypeptide(L)'
;MAELIYQADCYITDFEARVTRVEGNKLFLDRTAFHPTSGGVANDTGFIESSSGRWNVIDVIEEGDVAHLLDSKPDLSVGDIVRGHIDWDRRYRLMRLHTADHILSAILYEERGALVTGGHIDPEYAKSDFNLERGEREVFEEA
;
A
#
# COMPACT_ATOMS: atom_id res chain seq x y z
N MET A 1 -7.18 -16.32 2.09
CA MET A 1 -6.77 -15.23 1.21
C MET A 1 -7.95 -14.33 0.98
N ALA A 2 -7.81 -13.10 1.41
CA ALA A 2 -8.76 -12.04 1.19
C ALA A 2 -8.93 -11.76 -0.32
N GLU A 3 -10.15 -11.40 -0.73
CA GLU A 3 -10.38 -10.75 -2.02
C GLU A 3 -9.78 -9.33 -1.98
N LEU A 4 -8.87 -9.04 -2.92
CA LEU A 4 -8.14 -7.77 -3.00
C LEU A 4 -8.93 -6.76 -3.85
N ILE A 5 -9.97 -6.15 -3.26
CA ILE A 5 -10.90 -5.30 -4.01
C ILE A 5 -10.25 -4.03 -4.60
N TYR A 6 -9.12 -3.58 -4.04
CA TYR A 6 -8.32 -2.48 -4.60
C TYR A 6 -7.72 -2.79 -5.98
N GLN A 7 -7.62 -4.07 -6.37
CA GLN A 7 -7.17 -4.46 -7.72
C GLN A 7 -8.26 -4.24 -8.78
N ALA A 8 -9.53 -4.28 -8.38
CA ALA A 8 -10.66 -4.04 -9.26
C ALA A 8 -11.00 -2.54 -9.35
N ASP A 9 -10.94 -1.84 -8.22
CA ASP A 9 -11.16 -0.39 -8.14
C ASP A 9 -10.26 0.23 -7.06
N CYS A 10 -9.24 0.96 -7.50
CA CYS A 10 -8.27 1.62 -6.62
C CYS A 10 -8.80 2.89 -5.93
N TYR A 11 -10.00 3.35 -6.29
CA TYR A 11 -10.67 4.52 -5.70
C TYR A 11 -11.64 4.17 -4.57
N ILE A 12 -11.81 2.89 -4.23
CA ILE A 12 -12.58 2.49 -3.05
C ILE A 12 -11.86 2.98 -1.79
N THR A 13 -12.55 3.84 -1.04
CA THR A 13 -12.10 4.38 0.26
C THR A 13 -12.73 3.68 1.44
N ASP A 14 -13.93 3.14 1.26
CA ASP A 14 -14.76 2.56 2.31
C ASP A 14 -15.27 1.20 1.86
N PHE A 15 -15.21 0.20 2.72
CA PHE A 15 -15.70 -1.15 2.41
C PHE A 15 -16.18 -1.89 3.65
N GLU A 16 -17.13 -2.79 3.47
CA GLU A 16 -17.57 -3.72 4.51
C GLU A 16 -16.86 -5.07 4.31
N ALA A 17 -16.43 -5.73 5.37
CA ALA A 17 -15.80 -7.04 5.31
C ALA A 17 -16.13 -7.90 6.54
N ARG A 18 -15.91 -9.21 6.42
CA ARG A 18 -16.05 -10.17 7.51
C ARG A 18 -14.70 -10.52 8.10
N VAL A 19 -14.62 -10.55 9.43
CA VAL A 19 -13.44 -11.04 10.15
C VAL A 19 -13.27 -12.55 9.93
N THR A 20 -12.12 -12.96 9.40
CA THR A 20 -11.79 -14.37 9.17
C THR A 20 -10.83 -14.92 10.23
N ARG A 21 -9.98 -14.07 10.80
CA ARG A 21 -9.00 -14.47 11.82
C ARG A 21 -8.53 -13.25 12.63
N VAL A 22 -8.21 -13.48 13.91
CA VAL A 22 -7.64 -12.47 14.83
C VAL A 22 -6.44 -13.08 15.55
N GLU A 23 -5.27 -12.43 15.45
CA GLU A 23 -4.01 -12.90 16.06
C GLU A 23 -3.30 -11.72 16.76
N GLY A 24 -3.49 -11.59 18.08
CA GLY A 24 -2.98 -10.41 18.80
C GLY A 24 -3.66 -9.14 18.30
N ASN A 25 -2.88 -8.19 17.77
CA ASN A 25 -3.38 -6.99 17.09
C ASN A 25 -3.42 -7.11 15.56
N LYS A 26 -3.20 -8.31 14.99
CA LYS A 26 -3.39 -8.56 13.57
C LYS A 26 -4.82 -9.00 13.29
N LEU A 27 -5.46 -8.35 12.32
CA LEU A 27 -6.80 -8.66 11.85
C LEU A 27 -6.76 -9.14 10.39
N PHE A 28 -7.45 -10.23 10.11
CA PHE A 28 -7.60 -10.76 8.75
C PHE A 28 -9.08 -10.71 8.35
N LEU A 29 -9.32 -10.37 7.09
CA LEU A 29 -10.65 -10.15 6.53
C LEU A 29 -10.89 -11.06 5.33
N ASP A 30 -12.14 -11.25 4.94
CA ASP A 30 -12.51 -12.01 3.72
C ASP A 30 -12.26 -11.19 2.44
N ARG A 31 -12.24 -9.86 2.55
CA ARG A 31 -11.87 -8.92 1.49
C ARG A 31 -11.30 -7.64 2.08
N THR A 32 -10.47 -6.92 1.31
CA THR A 32 -9.89 -5.67 1.78
C THR A 32 -9.54 -4.69 0.67
N ALA A 33 -9.80 -3.40 0.93
CA ALA A 33 -9.28 -2.30 0.10
C ALA A 33 -7.91 -1.81 0.58
N PHE A 34 -7.39 -2.25 1.73
CA PHE A 34 -6.06 -1.87 2.20
C PHE A 34 -4.99 -2.59 1.38
N HIS A 35 -4.11 -1.83 0.73
CA HIS A 35 -2.96 -2.33 0.00
C HIS A 35 -1.81 -2.60 0.99
N PRO A 36 -1.23 -3.81 0.99
CA PRO A 36 -0.07 -4.13 1.82
C PRO A 36 1.19 -3.41 1.31
N THR A 37 2.24 -3.32 2.13
CA THR A 37 3.55 -2.89 1.61
C THR A 37 3.99 -3.89 0.52
N SER A 38 4.16 -3.41 -0.72
CA SER A 38 4.50 -4.25 -1.86
C SER A 38 5.23 -3.44 -2.94
N GLY A 39 6.20 -4.07 -3.61
CA GLY A 39 6.95 -3.43 -4.71
C GLY A 39 7.72 -2.17 -4.31
N GLY A 40 8.03 -1.98 -3.03
CA GLY A 40 8.65 -0.75 -2.51
C GLY A 40 7.65 0.36 -2.18
N VAL A 41 6.37 0.19 -2.50
CA VAL A 41 5.28 1.12 -2.15
C VAL A 41 4.83 0.84 -0.72
N ALA A 42 4.82 1.88 0.10
CA ALA A 42 4.34 1.80 1.47
C ALA A 42 2.87 1.35 1.53
N ASN A 43 2.52 0.63 2.59
CA ASN A 43 1.15 0.23 2.87
C ASN A 43 0.19 1.41 3.05
N ASP A 44 -1.09 1.11 2.93
CA ASP A 44 -2.14 2.02 3.38
C ASP A 44 -2.27 2.06 4.90
N THR A 45 -2.79 3.19 5.36
CA THR A 45 -3.26 3.40 6.72
C THR A 45 -4.73 3.78 6.70
N GLY A 46 -5.33 3.87 7.87
CA GLY A 46 -6.74 4.22 8.01
C GLY A 46 -7.28 3.66 9.32
N PHE A 47 -8.52 3.21 9.31
CA PHE A 47 -9.10 2.56 10.47
C PHE A 47 -10.13 1.50 10.08
N ILE A 48 -10.33 0.55 10.99
CA ILE A 48 -11.39 -0.45 10.93
C ILE A 48 -12.31 -0.19 12.11
N GLU A 49 -13.62 -0.19 11.87
CA GLU A 49 -14.62 0.03 12.90
C GLU A 49 -15.75 -1.02 12.85
N SER A 50 -16.37 -1.22 13.99
CA SER A 50 -17.55 -2.05 14.19
C SER A 50 -18.42 -1.43 15.29
N SER A 51 -19.51 -2.11 15.67
CA SER A 51 -20.28 -1.72 16.84
C SER A 51 -19.49 -1.83 18.17
N SER A 52 -18.42 -2.61 18.23
CA SER A 52 -17.60 -2.79 19.45
C SER A 52 -16.47 -1.78 19.58
N GLY A 53 -16.13 -1.04 18.52
CA GLY A 53 -15.10 -0.01 18.60
C GLY A 53 -14.51 0.38 17.25
N ARG A 54 -13.42 1.14 17.33
CA ARG A 54 -12.62 1.59 16.19
C ARG A 54 -11.14 1.40 16.51
N TRP A 55 -10.39 0.92 15.53
CA TRP A 55 -8.97 0.62 15.62
C TRP A 55 -8.23 1.22 14.43
N ASN A 56 -7.14 1.94 14.67
CA ASN A 56 -6.34 2.47 13.57
C ASN A 56 -5.51 1.36 12.94
N VAL A 57 -5.49 1.30 11.62
CA VAL A 57 -4.61 0.41 10.84
C VAL A 57 -3.27 1.13 10.70
N ILE A 58 -2.25 0.62 11.37
CA ILE A 58 -0.90 1.20 11.42
C ILE A 58 0.05 0.56 10.41
N ASP A 59 -0.22 -0.70 10.02
CA ASP A 59 0.54 -1.42 8.99
C ASP A 59 -0.36 -2.45 8.29
N VAL A 60 0.00 -2.82 7.06
CA VAL A 60 -0.68 -3.85 6.26
C VAL A 60 0.39 -4.70 5.58
N ILE A 61 0.40 -5.98 5.92
CA ILE A 61 1.49 -6.91 5.58
C ILE A 61 0.90 -8.12 4.87
N GLU A 62 1.57 -8.58 3.81
CA GLU A 62 1.26 -9.85 3.16
C GLU A 62 2.07 -10.99 3.80
N GLU A 63 1.39 -11.91 4.49
CA GLU A 63 2.00 -13.09 5.14
C GLU A 63 1.21 -14.37 4.80
N GLY A 64 1.06 -14.66 3.50
CA GLY A 64 0.20 -15.72 2.96
C GLY A 64 -1.30 -15.35 2.95
N ASP A 65 -1.66 -14.28 3.66
CA ASP A 65 -2.92 -13.54 3.58
C ASP A 65 -2.63 -12.07 3.96
N VAL A 66 -3.62 -11.17 3.85
CA VAL A 66 -3.45 -9.76 4.21
C VAL A 66 -3.71 -9.56 5.71
N ALA A 67 -2.64 -9.27 6.45
CA ALA A 67 -2.68 -8.92 7.86
C ALA A 67 -2.79 -7.40 8.05
N HIS A 68 -3.86 -6.95 8.70
CA HIS A 68 -4.03 -5.56 9.10
C HIS A 68 -3.53 -5.40 10.54
N LEU A 69 -2.41 -4.72 10.72
CA LEU A 69 -1.86 -4.46 12.05
C LEU A 69 -2.58 -3.27 12.66
N LEU A 70 -3.22 -3.49 13.80
CA LEU A 70 -3.98 -2.48 14.51
C LEU A 70 -3.16 -1.84 15.64
N ASP A 71 -3.49 -0.60 15.99
CA ASP A 71 -2.88 0.14 17.10
C ASP A 71 -3.09 -0.53 18.48
N SER A 72 -4.06 -1.43 18.58
CA SER A 72 -4.40 -2.18 19.77
C SER A 72 -5.09 -3.50 19.40
N LYS A 73 -5.14 -4.44 20.35
CA LYS A 73 -5.86 -5.70 20.14
C LYS A 73 -7.36 -5.43 19.98
N PRO A 74 -7.99 -5.86 18.87
CA PRO A 74 -9.41 -5.63 18.67
C PRO A 74 -10.26 -6.57 19.53
N ASP A 75 -11.40 -6.05 19.98
CA ASP A 75 -12.47 -6.86 20.57
C ASP A 75 -13.44 -7.29 19.47
N LEU A 76 -12.94 -8.19 18.63
CA LEU A 76 -13.61 -8.76 17.46
C LEU A 76 -13.45 -10.28 17.46
N SER A 77 -14.46 -10.98 16.97
CA SER A 77 -14.47 -12.42 16.77
C SER A 77 -14.58 -12.77 15.29
N VAL A 78 -14.14 -13.99 14.96
CA VAL A 78 -14.35 -14.54 13.60
C VAL A 78 -15.85 -14.54 13.28
N GLY A 79 -16.20 -14.00 12.11
CA GLY A 79 -17.58 -13.87 11.66
C GLY A 79 -18.17 -12.46 11.79
N ASP A 80 -17.57 -11.59 12.62
CA ASP A 80 -18.02 -10.22 12.81
C ASP A 80 -17.91 -9.41 11.51
N ILE A 81 -18.82 -8.45 11.35
CA ILE A 81 -18.83 -7.50 10.23
C ILE A 81 -18.16 -6.21 10.67
N VAL A 82 -17.22 -5.74 9.87
CA VAL A 82 -16.48 -4.49 10.10
C VAL A 82 -16.56 -3.60 8.87
N ARG A 83 -16.33 -2.30 9.08
CA ARG A 83 -16.11 -1.34 8.00
C ARG A 83 -14.67 -0.87 8.02
N GLY A 84 -13.98 -1.01 6.90
CA GLY A 84 -12.64 -0.48 6.69
C GLY A 84 -12.72 0.87 5.97
N HIS A 85 -11.91 1.81 6.44
CA HIS A 85 -11.80 3.18 5.96
C HIS A 85 -10.34 3.49 5.65
N ILE A 86 -10.04 3.77 4.39
CA ILE A 86 -8.69 4.12 3.93
C ILE A 86 -8.41 5.60 4.21
N ASP A 87 -7.20 5.92 4.65
CA ASP A 87 -6.67 7.28 4.59
C ASP A 87 -6.47 7.67 3.12
N TRP A 88 -7.49 8.33 2.55
CA TRP A 88 -7.52 8.64 1.13
C TRP A 88 -6.41 9.59 0.69
N ASP A 89 -6.06 10.57 1.52
CA ASP A 89 -5.01 11.54 1.18
C ASP A 89 -3.66 10.83 1.05
N ARG A 90 -3.38 9.89 1.98
CA ARG A 90 -2.21 9.01 1.89
C ARG A 90 -2.26 8.13 0.64
N ARG A 91 -3.35 7.39 0.44
CA ARG A 91 -3.52 6.47 -0.70
C ARG A 91 -3.31 7.19 -2.02
N TYR A 92 -4.01 8.30 -2.22
CA TYR A 92 -3.97 9.04 -3.48
C TYR A 92 -2.58 9.63 -3.73
N ARG A 93 -1.88 10.06 -2.67
CA ARG A 93 -0.48 10.49 -2.77
C ARG A 93 0.44 9.36 -3.24
N LEU A 94 0.32 8.16 -2.65
CA LEU A 94 1.08 6.98 -3.07
C LEU A 94 0.78 6.59 -4.52
N MET A 95 -0.50 6.59 -4.93
CA MET A 95 -0.89 6.32 -6.33
C MET A 95 -0.23 7.28 -7.32
N ARG A 96 -0.22 8.58 -7.01
CA ARG A 96 0.41 9.60 -7.86
C ARG A 96 1.91 9.41 -7.95
N LEU A 97 2.58 9.16 -6.82
CA LEU A 97 4.01 8.95 -6.78
C LEU A 97 4.43 7.67 -7.52
N HIS A 98 3.69 6.57 -7.33
CA HIS A 98 3.92 5.31 -8.04
C HIS A 98 3.72 5.45 -9.55
N THR A 99 2.68 6.18 -9.98
CA THR A 99 2.46 6.45 -11.41
C THR A 99 3.58 7.32 -11.98
N ALA A 100 4.01 8.35 -11.25
CA ALA A 100 5.12 9.21 -11.68
C ALA A 100 6.45 8.44 -11.78
N ASP A 101 6.70 7.52 -10.85
CA ASP A 101 7.86 6.65 -10.85
C ASP A 101 7.90 5.72 -12.07
N HIS A 102 6.76 5.14 -12.45
CA HIS A 102 6.65 4.37 -13.70
C HIS A 102 6.93 5.21 -14.95
N ILE A 103 6.45 6.45 -15.00
CA ILE A 103 6.71 7.37 -16.12
C ILE A 103 8.20 7.67 -16.21
N LEU A 104 8.85 8.02 -15.10
CA LEU A 104 10.29 8.28 -15.06
C LEU A 104 11.10 7.05 -15.46
N SER A 105 10.71 5.87 -14.96
CA SER A 105 11.35 4.60 -15.29
C SER A 105 11.23 4.28 -16.78
N ALA A 106 10.08 4.55 -17.40
CA ALA A 106 9.87 4.34 -18.83
C ALA A 106 10.77 5.26 -19.68
N ILE A 107 10.91 6.53 -19.30
CA ILE A 107 11.79 7.49 -20.00
C ILE A 107 13.25 7.04 -19.91
N LEU A 108 13.75 6.71 -18.71
CA LEU A 108 15.13 6.25 -18.52
C LEU A 108 15.42 4.94 -19.24
N TYR A 109 14.44 4.05 -19.32
CA TYR A 109 14.55 2.82 -20.11
C TYR A 109 14.60 3.12 -21.61
N GLU A 110 13.71 3.98 -22.12
CA GLU A 110 13.66 4.33 -23.55
C GLU A 110 14.94 5.04 -24.02
N GLU A 111 15.43 6.01 -23.24
CA GLU A 111 16.59 6.81 -23.63
C GLU A 111 17.92 6.08 -23.42
N ARG A 112 18.03 5.26 -22.37
CA ARG A 112 19.32 4.74 -21.87
C ARG A 112 19.36 3.23 -21.64
N GLY A 113 18.25 2.52 -21.82
CA GLY A 113 18.15 1.10 -21.48
C GLY A 113 18.29 0.81 -19.98
N ALA A 114 18.11 1.83 -19.14
CA ALA A 114 18.30 1.72 -17.70
C ALA A 114 17.16 0.90 -17.06
N LEU A 115 17.52 -0.04 -16.20
CA LEU A 115 16.61 -0.89 -15.44
C LEU A 115 16.57 -0.43 -13.97
N VAL A 116 15.37 -0.51 -13.40
CA VAL A 116 15.16 -0.31 -11.95
C VAL A 116 15.85 -1.46 -11.20
N THR A 117 16.70 -1.09 -10.23
CA THR A 117 17.44 -2.02 -9.36
C THR A 117 16.99 -1.97 -7.91
N GLY A 118 16.22 -0.95 -7.54
CA GLY A 118 15.62 -0.78 -6.23
C GLY A 118 14.74 0.47 -6.20
N GLY A 119 13.89 0.58 -5.19
CA GLY A 119 13.04 1.75 -5.03
C GLY A 119 12.30 1.76 -3.71
N HIS A 120 11.81 2.94 -3.34
CA HIS A 120 10.97 3.18 -2.17
C HIS A 120 10.00 4.31 -2.47
N ILE A 121 8.73 4.10 -2.16
CA ILE A 121 7.67 5.08 -2.33
C ILE A 121 6.92 5.22 -1.01
N ASP A 122 7.00 6.40 -0.42
CA ASP A 122 6.26 6.80 0.77
C ASP A 122 5.47 8.08 0.47
N PRO A 123 4.60 8.57 1.38
CA PRO A 123 3.77 9.75 1.10
C PRO A 123 4.57 11.04 0.89
N GLU A 124 5.77 11.15 1.44
CA GLU A 124 6.62 12.33 1.33
C GLU A 124 7.32 12.36 -0.04
N TYR A 125 7.96 11.25 -0.43
CA TYR A 125 8.71 11.16 -1.69
C TYR A 125 8.70 9.75 -2.32
N ALA A 126 9.15 9.70 -3.58
CA ALA A 126 9.50 8.46 -4.27
C ALA A 126 10.97 8.48 -4.68
N LYS A 127 11.61 7.33 -4.59
CA LYS A 127 13.00 7.09 -5.00
C LYS A 127 13.05 5.81 -5.82
N SER A 128 13.74 5.87 -6.96
CA SER A 128 14.11 4.69 -7.73
C SER A 128 15.60 4.73 -8.09
N ASP A 129 16.24 3.57 -7.96
CA ASP A 129 17.65 3.34 -8.24
C ASP A 129 17.79 2.62 -9.59
N PHE A 130 18.69 3.08 -10.46
CA PHE A 130 18.85 2.57 -11.81
C PHE A 130 20.29 2.08 -12.06
N ASN A 131 20.46 1.04 -12.89
CA ASN A 131 21.78 0.48 -13.26
C ASN A 131 22.47 1.27 -14.39
N LEU A 132 22.69 2.57 -14.20
CA LEU A 132 23.40 3.40 -15.18
C LEU A 132 24.91 3.07 -15.20
N GLU A 133 25.50 2.95 -16.40
CA GLU A 133 26.89 2.49 -16.56
C GLU A 133 27.96 3.56 -16.20
N ARG A 134 27.61 4.81 -15.87
CA ARG A 134 28.53 5.84 -15.33
C ARG A 134 27.81 6.95 -14.57
N GLY A 135 28.49 7.51 -13.56
CA GLY A 135 27.99 8.57 -12.68
C GLY A 135 27.93 9.92 -13.37
N GLU A 136 26.90 10.15 -14.17
CA GLU A 136 26.71 11.41 -14.89
C GLU A 136 25.67 12.25 -14.14
N ARG A 137 26.18 13.14 -13.26
CA ARG A 137 25.40 14.27 -12.75
C ARG A 137 24.80 15.11 -13.90
N GLU A 138 25.48 15.11 -15.04
CA GLU A 138 25.07 15.76 -16.30
C GLU A 138 23.70 15.29 -16.82
N VAL A 139 23.26 14.06 -16.48
CA VAL A 139 21.94 13.52 -16.87
C VAL A 139 20.77 14.38 -16.37
N PHE A 140 20.93 15.05 -15.23
CA PHE A 140 19.88 15.91 -14.66
C PHE A 140 20.09 17.40 -14.95
N GLU A 141 21.17 17.77 -15.64
CA GLU A 141 21.46 19.16 -16.00
C GLU A 141 20.94 19.53 -17.41
N GLU A 142 20.64 18.53 -18.25
CA GLU A 142 20.17 18.71 -19.64
C GLU A 142 18.65 18.52 -19.84
N ALA A 143 17.90 18.15 -18.79
CA ALA A 143 16.45 17.89 -18.82
C ALA A 143 15.58 19.12 -18.48
#